data_AF-A0ABD5MIS0-F1
#
_entry.id   AF-A0ABD5MIS0-F1
#
_cell.length_a   1.000
_cell.length_b   1.000
_cell.length_c   1.000
_cell.angle_alpha   90.00
_cell.angle_beta   90.00
_cell.angle_gamma   90.00
#
_symmetry.space_group_name_H-M   'P 1'
#
loop_
_entity.id
_entity.type
_entity.pdbx_description
1 polymer ?
#
loop_
_entity_poly.entity_id
_entity_poly.type
_entity_poly.pdbx_seq_one_letter_code
_entity_poly.pdbx_strand_id
1 'polypeptide(L)'
;MSQERDTQTVFMEATYRALCTHGYADLTMQDIADETDKSKAALHYHFDGKDDLFREFLAYLHEGFAEKIADHPDGSPVTKLVALVRRVLDPVDDESDQQFNTAFMEIKAQAPYRDGYREILRRFDADLRTEIADLVREAIDAGQYDEETAPEEVAEHVLTYIHGTWTRAAAIGADVVTMREHLIDDLLDMLVEDATVPVSAEPPDAPALAASGGDISDEDADDGTVAGDAGIEGAEDDADSGYDGDDGDEVTLE
;
A
#
# COMPACT_ATOMS: atom_id res chain seq x y z
N MET A 1 -19.74 -21.07 -8.57
CA MET A 1 -18.29 -20.88 -8.74
C MET A 1 -18.02 -19.53 -9.40
N SER A 2 -18.32 -19.28 -10.69
CA SER A 2 -18.02 -17.95 -11.33
C SER A 2 -18.75 -16.78 -10.67
N GLN A 3 -20.09 -16.85 -10.57
CA GLN A 3 -20.92 -15.77 -10.02
C GLN A 3 -20.64 -15.44 -8.53
N GLU A 4 -20.08 -16.39 -7.80
CA GLU A 4 -19.75 -16.26 -6.37
C GLU A 4 -18.39 -15.57 -6.20
N ARG A 5 -17.39 -15.92 -7.03
CA ARG A 5 -16.14 -15.19 -7.12
C ARG A 5 -16.36 -13.74 -7.57
N ASP A 6 -17.22 -13.52 -8.56
CA ASP A 6 -17.56 -12.17 -9.04
C ASP A 6 -18.20 -11.33 -7.91
N THR A 7 -19.03 -11.95 -7.06
CA THR A 7 -19.66 -11.25 -5.93
C THR A 7 -18.66 -10.94 -4.83
N GLN A 8 -17.73 -11.85 -4.54
CA GLN A 8 -16.66 -11.60 -3.57
C GLN A 8 -15.75 -10.46 -4.03
N THR A 9 -15.32 -10.44 -5.30
CA THR A 9 -14.50 -9.36 -5.86
C THR A 9 -15.16 -8.00 -5.69
N VAL A 10 -16.45 -7.89 -6.01
CA VAL A 10 -17.23 -6.64 -5.82
C VAL A 10 -17.20 -6.16 -4.37
N PHE A 11 -17.29 -7.06 -3.39
CA PHE A 11 -17.17 -6.67 -1.98
C PHE A 11 -15.75 -6.26 -1.59
N MET A 12 -14.72 -6.86 -2.18
CA MET A 12 -13.33 -6.46 -1.92
C MET A 12 -13.04 -5.07 -2.48
N GLU A 13 -13.50 -4.77 -3.69
CA GLU A 13 -13.41 -3.44 -4.29
C GLU A 13 -14.19 -2.39 -3.49
N ALA A 14 -15.40 -2.72 -3.05
CA ALA A 14 -16.18 -1.85 -2.17
C ALA A 14 -15.48 -1.60 -0.83
N THR A 15 -14.79 -2.61 -0.29
CA THR A 15 -13.99 -2.47 0.93
C THR A 15 -12.80 -1.54 0.70
N TYR A 16 -12.13 -1.64 -0.44
CA TYR A 16 -11.03 -0.73 -0.82
C TYR A 16 -11.50 0.73 -0.83
N ARG A 17 -12.57 1.03 -1.58
CA ARG A 17 -13.11 2.40 -1.67
C ARG A 17 -13.55 2.95 -0.31
N ALA A 18 -14.25 2.13 0.47
CA ALA A 18 -14.71 2.54 1.79
C ALA A 18 -13.52 2.81 2.75
N LEU A 19 -12.41 2.07 2.63
CA LEU A 19 -11.20 2.33 3.41
C LEU A 19 -10.54 3.66 3.04
N CYS A 20 -10.50 4.02 1.75
CA CYS A 20 -9.97 5.32 1.32
C CYS A 20 -10.78 6.45 1.99
N THR A 21 -12.11 6.35 1.94
CA THR A 21 -12.98 7.41 2.48
C THR A 21 -13.01 7.47 4.01
N HIS A 22 -13.02 6.33 4.70
CA HIS A 22 -13.34 6.25 6.13
C HIS A 22 -12.17 5.84 7.03
N GLY A 23 -11.05 5.37 6.48
CA GLY A 23 -9.98 4.72 7.24
C GLY A 23 -10.43 3.38 7.84
N TYR A 24 -9.56 2.67 8.57
CA TYR A 24 -9.94 1.39 9.18
C TYR A 24 -10.76 1.58 10.46
N ALA A 25 -10.40 2.56 11.28
CA ALA A 25 -10.99 2.73 12.62
C ALA A 25 -12.51 2.96 12.58
N ASP A 26 -12.96 3.90 11.76
CA ASP A 26 -14.36 4.32 11.69
C ASP A 26 -15.21 3.50 10.71
N LEU A 27 -14.58 2.67 9.87
CA LEU A 27 -15.30 1.88 8.87
C LEU A 27 -16.31 0.91 9.48
N THR A 28 -17.52 0.90 8.93
CA THR A 28 -18.59 -0.03 9.29
C THR A 28 -18.98 -0.94 8.12
N MET A 29 -19.67 -2.04 8.44
CA MET A 29 -20.29 -2.90 7.41
C MET A 29 -21.38 -2.18 6.61
N GLN A 30 -21.89 -1.04 7.08
CA GLN A 30 -22.84 -0.23 6.30
C GLN A 30 -22.09 0.55 5.22
N ASP A 31 -20.99 1.21 5.57
CA ASP A 31 -20.21 2.02 4.63
C ASP A 31 -19.74 1.17 3.44
N ILE A 32 -19.28 -0.07 3.70
CA ILE A 32 -18.91 -1.01 2.64
C ILE A 32 -20.10 -1.40 1.76
N ALA A 33 -21.29 -1.56 2.35
CA ALA A 33 -22.49 -1.90 1.59
C ALA A 33 -22.99 -0.73 0.74
N ASP A 34 -22.70 0.51 1.15
CA ASP A 34 -23.08 1.72 0.40
C ASP A 34 -22.16 1.93 -0.83
N GLU A 35 -20.97 1.32 -0.84
CA GLU A 35 -20.02 1.30 -1.97
C GLU A 35 -20.34 0.26 -3.06
N THR A 36 -21.48 -0.42 -2.99
CA THR A 36 -21.88 -1.46 -3.94
C THR A 36 -23.39 -1.57 -4.11
N ASP A 37 -23.86 -2.00 -5.28
CA ASP A 37 -25.28 -2.33 -5.51
C ASP A 37 -25.77 -3.56 -4.73
N LYS A 38 -24.88 -4.25 -4.00
CA LYS A 38 -25.23 -5.41 -3.17
C LYS A 38 -25.79 -4.96 -1.82
N SER A 39 -26.91 -5.56 -1.40
CA SER A 39 -27.49 -5.27 -0.09
C SER A 39 -26.55 -5.65 1.07
N LYS A 40 -26.62 -4.90 2.17
CA LYS A 40 -25.98 -5.28 3.45
C LYS A 40 -26.35 -6.68 3.96
N ALA A 41 -27.56 -7.16 3.66
CA ALA A 41 -27.95 -8.54 3.98
C ALA A 41 -27.12 -9.57 3.20
N ALA A 42 -26.72 -9.27 1.97
CA ALA A 42 -25.80 -10.09 1.20
C ALA A 42 -24.39 -10.05 1.81
N LEU A 43 -23.89 -8.87 2.21
CA LEU A 43 -22.60 -8.74 2.89
C LEU A 43 -22.54 -9.63 4.16
N HIS A 44 -23.59 -9.60 5.00
CA HIS A 44 -23.70 -10.46 6.18
C HIS A 44 -23.92 -11.95 5.88
N TYR A 45 -24.36 -12.30 4.67
CA TYR A 45 -24.43 -13.69 4.23
C TYR A 45 -23.03 -14.23 3.87
N HIS A 46 -22.15 -13.38 3.36
CA HIS A 46 -20.80 -13.74 2.94
C HIS A 46 -19.77 -13.64 4.07
N PHE A 47 -19.97 -12.73 5.03
CA PHE A 47 -19.00 -12.47 6.09
C PHE A 47 -19.67 -12.42 7.46
N ASP A 48 -19.09 -13.14 8.41
CA ASP A 48 -19.60 -13.22 9.79
C ASP A 48 -19.40 -11.90 10.58
N GLY A 49 -18.64 -10.96 10.02
CA GLY A 49 -18.43 -9.62 10.56
C GLY A 49 -17.25 -8.89 9.93
N LYS A 50 -16.96 -7.69 10.45
CA LYS A 50 -15.84 -6.84 10.01
C LYS A 50 -14.53 -7.62 10.00
N ASP A 51 -14.28 -8.43 11.02
CA ASP A 51 -13.02 -9.17 11.15
C ASP A 51 -12.80 -10.22 10.07
N ASP A 52 -13.85 -10.98 9.75
CA ASP A 52 -13.82 -12.01 8.71
C ASP A 52 -13.70 -11.38 7.32
N LEU A 53 -14.46 -10.31 7.06
CA LEU A 53 -14.35 -9.53 5.83
C LEU A 53 -12.92 -9.03 5.61
N PHE A 54 -12.28 -8.44 6.62
CA PHE A 54 -10.91 -7.96 6.47
C PHE A 54 -9.87 -9.08 6.32
N ARG A 55 -10.12 -10.26 6.89
CA ARG A 55 -9.26 -11.42 6.65
C ARG A 55 -9.33 -11.82 5.19
N GLU A 56 -10.53 -11.91 4.61
CA GLU A 56 -10.70 -12.20 3.18
C GLU A 56 -10.17 -11.06 2.29
N PHE A 57 -10.32 -9.80 2.71
CA PHE A 57 -9.75 -8.64 2.02
C PHE A 57 -8.22 -8.69 1.99
N LEU A 58 -7.56 -8.97 3.12
CA LEU A 58 -6.11 -9.16 3.14
C LEU A 58 -5.66 -10.31 2.24
N ALA A 59 -6.43 -11.40 2.17
CA ALA A 59 -6.13 -12.51 1.27
C ALA A 59 -6.28 -12.11 -0.21
N TYR A 60 -7.31 -11.34 -0.54
CA TYR A 60 -7.51 -10.77 -1.87
C TYR A 60 -6.36 -9.83 -2.27
N LEU A 61 -5.96 -8.91 -1.38
CA LEU A 61 -4.80 -8.04 -1.61
C LEU A 61 -3.52 -8.86 -1.82
N HIS A 62 -3.35 -9.96 -1.09
CA HIS A 62 -2.19 -10.83 -1.20
C HIS A 62 -2.10 -11.52 -2.56
N GLU A 63 -3.23 -11.96 -3.11
CA GLU A 63 -3.27 -12.59 -4.44
C GLU A 63 -2.77 -11.63 -5.52
N GLY A 64 -3.27 -10.39 -5.54
CA GLY A 64 -2.82 -9.37 -6.48
C GLY A 64 -1.36 -8.94 -6.24
N PHE A 65 -0.93 -8.89 -4.98
CA PHE A 65 0.44 -8.57 -4.61
C PHE A 65 1.45 -9.57 -5.17
N ALA A 66 1.19 -10.88 -5.00
CA ALA A 66 2.09 -11.94 -5.45
C ALA A 66 2.33 -11.89 -6.97
N GLU A 67 1.28 -11.63 -7.75
CA GLU A 67 1.39 -11.46 -9.21
C GLU A 67 2.24 -10.23 -9.57
N LYS A 68 1.97 -9.09 -8.90
CA LYS A 68 2.67 -7.83 -9.18
C LYS A 68 4.15 -7.84 -8.77
N ILE A 69 4.56 -8.57 -7.72
CA ILE A 69 5.99 -8.63 -7.35
C ILE A 69 6.79 -9.55 -8.28
N ALA A 70 6.14 -10.55 -8.87
CA ALA A 70 6.78 -11.48 -9.81
C ALA A 70 6.84 -10.95 -11.26
N ASP A 71 6.06 -9.91 -11.56
CA ASP A 71 6.05 -9.28 -12.88
C ASP A 71 7.27 -8.36 -13.06
N HIS A 72 8.32 -8.82 -13.72
CA HIS A 72 9.51 -8.00 -13.96
C HIS A 72 9.65 -7.61 -15.42
N PRO A 73 10.10 -6.37 -15.71
CA PRO A 73 10.47 -6.03 -17.07
C PRO A 73 11.64 -6.89 -17.56
N ASP A 74 11.78 -6.99 -18.89
CA ASP A 74 12.98 -7.57 -19.49
C ASP A 74 14.22 -6.77 -19.08
N GLY A 75 15.28 -7.46 -18.66
CA GLY A 75 16.50 -6.78 -18.21
C GLY A 75 17.41 -7.66 -17.39
N SER A 76 18.49 -7.03 -16.89
CA SER A 76 19.39 -7.68 -15.96
C SER A 76 18.74 -7.88 -14.59
N PRO A 77 19.16 -8.87 -13.78
CA PRO A 77 18.65 -9.08 -12.43
C PRO A 77 18.62 -7.81 -11.55
N VAL A 78 19.69 -7.01 -11.57
CA VAL A 78 19.71 -5.72 -10.85
C VAL A 78 18.67 -4.73 -11.40
N THR A 79 18.48 -4.69 -12.73
CA THR A 79 17.44 -3.84 -13.33
C THR A 79 16.04 -4.24 -12.85
N LYS A 80 15.77 -5.55 -12.75
CA LYS A 80 14.51 -6.07 -12.23
C LYS A 80 14.32 -5.74 -10.76
N LEU A 81 15.38 -5.88 -9.94
CA LEU A 81 15.35 -5.51 -8.52
C LEU A 81 15.04 -4.02 -8.33
N VAL A 82 15.67 -3.14 -9.11
CA VAL A 82 15.38 -1.70 -9.09
C VAL A 82 13.93 -1.43 -9.52
N ALA A 83 13.44 -2.11 -10.56
CA ALA A 83 12.05 -1.97 -11.00
C ALA A 83 11.05 -2.43 -9.92
N LEU A 84 11.34 -3.53 -9.23
CA LEU A 84 10.56 -4.01 -8.09
C LEU A 84 10.52 -2.98 -6.97
N VAL A 85 11.68 -2.45 -6.55
CA VAL A 85 11.76 -1.39 -5.52
C VAL A 85 10.97 -0.15 -5.95
N ARG A 86 11.06 0.25 -7.22
CA ARG A 86 10.27 1.35 -7.77
C ARG A 86 8.78 1.12 -7.66
N ARG A 87 8.32 -0.07 -8.01
CA ARG A 87 6.91 -0.45 -7.92
C ARG A 87 6.40 -0.58 -6.48
N VAL A 88 7.24 -1.10 -5.58
CA VAL A 88 6.90 -1.27 -4.15
C VAL A 88 6.85 0.06 -3.42
N LEU A 89 7.68 1.03 -3.81
CA LEU A 89 7.76 2.38 -3.23
C LEU A 89 7.34 3.45 -4.24
N ASP A 90 6.37 3.13 -5.09
CA ASP A 90 5.84 4.10 -6.03
C ASP A 90 5.01 5.13 -5.24
N PRO A 91 5.32 6.44 -5.33
CA PRO A 91 4.52 7.45 -4.69
C PRO A 91 3.12 7.39 -5.26
N VAL A 92 2.16 7.49 -4.36
CA VAL A 92 0.78 7.63 -4.77
C VAL A 92 0.53 9.11 -5.08
N ASP A 93 0.29 9.41 -6.36
CA ASP A 93 -0.08 10.75 -6.81
C ASP A 93 -1.55 11.10 -6.46
N ASP A 94 -2.41 10.09 -6.25
CA ASP A 94 -3.81 10.25 -5.88
C ASP A 94 -4.04 10.32 -4.35
N GLU A 95 -4.97 11.17 -3.92
CA GLU A 95 -5.31 11.32 -2.50
C GLU A 95 -5.89 10.02 -1.91
N SER A 96 -6.63 9.25 -2.72
CA SER A 96 -7.29 8.02 -2.31
C SER A 96 -6.30 6.90 -1.98
N ASP A 97 -5.22 6.68 -2.75
CA ASP A 97 -4.28 5.62 -2.36
C ASP A 97 -3.32 6.05 -1.23
N GLN A 98 -3.17 7.36 -0.95
CA GLN A 98 -2.54 7.82 0.30
C GLN A 98 -3.41 7.48 1.52
N GLN A 99 -4.72 7.67 1.40
CA GLN A 99 -5.68 7.28 2.43
C GLN A 99 -5.69 5.75 2.60
N PHE A 100 -5.64 4.99 1.51
CA PHE A 100 -5.53 3.53 1.56
C PHE A 100 -4.27 3.06 2.29
N ASN A 101 -3.10 3.64 2.00
CA ASN A 101 -1.85 3.31 2.69
C ASN A 101 -1.95 3.53 4.21
N THR A 102 -2.58 4.62 4.61
CA THR A 102 -2.85 4.93 6.01
C THR A 102 -3.76 3.87 6.63
N ALA A 103 -4.87 3.54 5.96
CA ALA A 103 -5.81 2.52 6.43
C ALA A 103 -5.16 1.12 6.50
N PHE A 104 -4.29 0.78 5.56
CA PHE A 104 -3.53 -0.47 5.58
C PHE A 104 -2.57 -0.55 6.76
N MET A 105 -1.91 0.57 7.12
CA MET A 105 -1.09 0.65 8.34
C MET A 105 -1.93 0.44 9.61
N GLU A 106 -3.14 1.00 9.66
CA GLU A 106 -4.07 0.77 10.76
C GLU A 106 -4.49 -0.71 10.87
N ILE A 107 -4.73 -1.38 9.74
CA ILE A 107 -5.01 -2.82 9.69
C ILE A 107 -3.80 -3.63 10.19
N LYS A 108 -2.58 -3.30 9.74
CA LYS A 108 -1.34 -3.96 10.19
C LYS A 108 -1.16 -3.83 11.71
N ALA A 109 -1.53 -2.69 12.29
CA ALA A 109 -1.47 -2.47 13.73
C ALA A 109 -2.41 -3.41 14.54
N GLN A 110 -3.42 -4.02 13.89
CA GLN A 110 -4.29 -5.02 14.53
C GLN A 110 -3.71 -6.44 14.53
N ALA A 111 -2.73 -6.75 13.68
CA ALA A 111 -2.14 -8.09 13.54
C ALA A 111 -1.61 -8.72 14.85
N PRO A 112 -1.09 -7.95 15.83
CA PRO A 112 -0.75 -8.50 17.14
C PRO A 112 -1.93 -9.12 17.90
N TYR A 113 -3.16 -8.71 17.61
CA TYR A 113 -4.38 -9.14 18.30
C TYR A 113 -5.27 -10.06 17.46
N ARG A 114 -4.94 -10.25 16.17
CA ARG A 114 -5.74 -10.97 15.17
C ARG A 114 -4.88 -12.00 14.42
N ASP A 115 -4.90 -13.25 14.86
CA ASP A 115 -4.05 -14.31 14.29
C ASP A 115 -4.26 -14.51 12.78
N GLY A 116 -5.50 -14.39 12.30
CA GLY A 116 -5.82 -14.48 10.88
C GLY A 116 -5.14 -13.41 10.02
N TYR A 117 -5.05 -12.17 10.53
CA TYR A 117 -4.38 -11.08 9.81
C TYR A 117 -2.87 -11.31 9.83
N ARG A 118 -2.33 -11.70 10.99
CA ARG A 118 -0.91 -11.96 11.16
C ARG A 118 -0.42 -13.05 10.21
N GLU A 119 -1.21 -14.11 10.03
CA GLU A 119 -0.87 -15.18 9.10
C GLU A 119 -0.76 -14.68 7.66
N ILE A 120 -1.69 -13.86 7.20
CA ILE A 120 -1.66 -13.33 5.82
C ILE A 120 -0.51 -12.34 5.65
N LEU A 121 -0.31 -11.43 6.61
CA LEU A 121 0.80 -10.46 6.57
C LEU A 121 2.18 -11.12 6.58
N ARG A 122 2.33 -12.28 7.21
CA ARG A 122 3.58 -13.08 7.11
C ARG A 122 3.82 -13.61 5.70
N ARG A 123 2.77 -13.86 4.93
CA ARG A 123 2.91 -14.33 3.53
C ARG A 123 3.33 -13.19 2.62
N PHE A 124 2.71 -12.01 2.75
CA PHE A 124 3.19 -10.78 2.08
C PHE A 124 4.69 -10.56 2.31
N ASP A 125 5.11 -10.62 3.58
CA ASP A 125 6.50 -10.45 4.01
C ASP A 125 7.41 -11.53 3.42
N ALA A 126 7.01 -12.80 3.51
CA ALA A 126 7.81 -13.92 3.02
C ALA A 126 7.95 -13.92 1.50
N ASP A 127 6.88 -13.60 0.76
CA ASP A 127 6.87 -13.62 -0.70
C ASP A 127 7.76 -12.49 -1.24
N LEU A 128 7.65 -11.27 -0.71
CA LEU A 128 8.53 -10.16 -1.11
C LEU A 128 10.00 -10.41 -0.75
N ARG A 129 10.26 -10.92 0.45
CA ARG A 129 11.62 -11.29 0.87
C ARG A 129 12.23 -12.35 -0.05
N THR A 130 11.42 -13.32 -0.47
CA THR A 130 11.86 -14.38 -1.38
C THR A 130 12.18 -13.81 -2.75
N GLU A 131 11.28 -13.00 -3.32
CA GLU A 131 11.48 -12.37 -4.62
C GLU A 131 12.75 -11.51 -4.67
N ILE A 132 12.99 -10.69 -3.64
CA ILE A 132 14.22 -9.88 -3.55
C ILE A 132 15.45 -10.78 -3.47
N ALA A 133 15.43 -11.82 -2.62
CA ALA A 133 16.56 -12.73 -2.47
C ALA A 133 16.84 -13.51 -3.77
N ASP A 134 15.80 -13.89 -4.52
CA ASP A 134 15.91 -14.56 -5.81
C ASP A 134 16.60 -13.65 -6.84
N LEU A 135 16.17 -12.39 -6.95
CA LEU A 135 16.81 -11.41 -7.85
C LEU A 135 18.27 -11.11 -7.46
N VAL A 136 18.58 -11.08 -6.16
CA VAL A 136 19.97 -10.91 -5.68
C VAL A 136 20.81 -12.13 -6.03
N ARG A 137 20.28 -13.36 -5.90
CA ARG A 137 20.99 -14.57 -6.34
C ARG A 137 21.24 -14.57 -7.84
N GLU A 138 20.24 -14.18 -8.64
CA GLU A 138 20.41 -14.04 -10.09
C GLU A 138 21.49 -12.99 -10.44
N ALA A 139 21.55 -11.88 -9.70
CA ALA A 139 22.56 -10.84 -9.89
C ALA A 139 23.98 -11.35 -9.58
N ILE A 140 24.14 -12.17 -8.54
CA ILE A 140 25.42 -12.84 -8.20
C ILE A 140 25.81 -13.82 -9.32
N ASP A 141 24.88 -14.69 -9.74
CA ASP A 141 25.12 -15.67 -10.81
C ASP A 141 25.48 -14.99 -12.15
N ALA A 142 24.94 -13.79 -12.40
CA ALA A 142 25.25 -12.95 -13.54
C ALA A 142 26.55 -12.13 -13.40
N GLY A 143 27.24 -12.23 -12.25
CA GLY A 143 28.47 -11.50 -11.96
C GLY A 143 28.28 -9.99 -11.77
N GLN A 144 27.06 -9.56 -11.39
CA GLN A 144 26.73 -8.16 -11.14
C GLN A 144 27.00 -7.77 -9.69
N TYR A 145 26.76 -8.68 -8.75
CA TYR A 145 27.12 -8.55 -7.34
C TYR A 145 28.23 -9.54 -6.98
N ASP A 146 28.95 -9.26 -5.89
CA ASP A 146 30.05 -10.08 -5.40
C ASP A 146 29.55 -11.47 -4.94
N GLU A 147 30.32 -12.53 -5.21
CA GLU A 147 30.00 -13.91 -4.83
C GLU A 147 29.87 -14.12 -3.31
N GLU A 148 30.47 -13.25 -2.50
CA GLU A 148 30.37 -13.26 -1.03
C GLU A 148 29.12 -12.56 -0.50
N THR A 149 28.34 -11.88 -1.37
CA THR A 149 27.09 -11.21 -0.99
C THR A 149 26.08 -12.24 -0.47
N ALA A 150 25.52 -12.01 0.72
CA ALA A 150 24.49 -12.87 1.30
C ALA A 150 23.09 -12.42 0.83
N PRO A 151 22.40 -13.16 -0.06
CA PRO A 151 21.14 -12.71 -0.66
C PRO A 151 20.04 -12.48 0.37
N GLU A 152 19.97 -13.34 1.38
CA GLU A 152 18.97 -13.24 2.45
C GLU A 152 19.20 -12.02 3.34
N GLU A 153 20.44 -11.57 3.53
CA GLU A 153 20.74 -10.36 4.30
C GLU A 153 20.38 -9.09 3.52
N VAL A 154 20.67 -9.07 2.21
CA VAL A 154 20.25 -7.98 1.31
C VAL A 154 18.72 -7.90 1.29
N ALA A 155 18.02 -9.02 1.15
CA ALA A 155 16.56 -9.05 1.15
C ALA A 155 15.96 -8.53 2.46
N GLU A 156 16.50 -8.93 3.62
CA GLU A 156 16.06 -8.44 4.92
C GLU A 156 16.29 -6.92 5.05
N HIS A 157 17.43 -6.42 4.58
CA HIS A 157 17.75 -5.00 4.59
C HIS A 157 16.77 -4.19 3.73
N VAL A 158 16.57 -4.60 2.47
CA VAL A 158 15.65 -3.95 1.52
C VAL A 158 14.23 -3.95 2.07
N LEU A 159 13.75 -5.09 2.58
CA LEU A 159 12.40 -5.21 3.15
C LEU A 159 12.22 -4.33 4.39
N THR A 160 13.22 -4.30 5.28
CA THR A 160 13.21 -3.42 6.45
C THR A 160 13.15 -1.95 6.05
N TYR A 161 13.93 -1.56 5.04
CA TYR A 161 13.94 -0.21 4.51
C TYR A 161 12.56 0.16 3.93
N ILE A 162 11.97 -0.70 3.09
CA ILE A 162 10.63 -0.52 2.53
C ILE A 162 9.58 -0.30 3.63
N HIS A 163 9.56 -1.16 4.65
CA HIS A 163 8.65 -1.02 5.79
C HIS A 163 8.88 0.28 6.57
N GLY A 164 10.14 0.68 6.75
CA GLY A 164 10.51 1.95 7.37
C GLY A 164 10.01 3.15 6.56
N THR A 165 10.15 3.12 5.24
CA THR A 165 9.66 4.15 4.32
C THR A 165 8.16 4.34 4.46
N TRP A 166 7.37 3.26 4.31
CA TRP A 166 5.91 3.34 4.44
C TRP A 166 5.47 3.84 5.82
N THR A 167 6.11 3.36 6.89
CA THR A 167 5.80 3.81 8.25
C THR A 167 6.08 5.29 8.43
N ARG A 168 7.20 5.80 7.92
CA ARG A 168 7.58 7.21 8.03
C ARG A 168 6.73 8.12 7.15
N ALA A 169 6.39 7.66 5.94
CA ALA A 169 5.48 8.36 5.05
C ALA A 169 4.12 8.56 5.74
N ALA A 170 3.52 7.48 6.25
CA ALA A 170 2.23 7.55 6.94
C ALA A 170 2.28 8.34 8.26
N ALA A 171 3.34 8.19 9.06
CA ALA A 171 3.38 8.79 10.40
C ALA A 171 3.80 10.27 10.42
N ILE A 172 4.71 10.68 9.52
CA ILE A 172 5.32 12.02 9.55
C ILE A 172 5.37 12.71 8.19
N GLY A 173 4.74 12.14 7.15
CA GLY A 173 4.76 12.70 5.79
C GLY A 173 6.14 12.68 5.14
N ALA A 174 6.97 11.67 5.46
CA ALA A 174 8.27 11.53 4.83
C ALA A 174 8.15 11.29 3.32
N ASP A 175 9.06 11.89 2.54
CA ASP A 175 9.07 11.77 1.09
C ASP A 175 9.51 10.37 0.63
N VAL A 176 8.53 9.57 0.19
CA VAL A 176 8.73 8.21 -0.32
C VAL A 176 9.66 8.19 -1.53
N VAL A 177 9.57 9.20 -2.41
CA VAL A 177 10.39 9.26 -3.64
C VAL A 177 11.86 9.40 -3.28
N THR A 178 12.20 10.36 -2.42
CA THR A 178 13.57 10.54 -1.96
C THR A 178 14.09 9.29 -1.25
N MET A 179 13.29 8.69 -0.35
CA MET A 179 13.70 7.47 0.35
C MET A 179 13.92 6.29 -0.60
N ARG A 180 13.06 6.14 -1.61
CA ARG A 180 13.20 5.11 -2.64
C ARG A 180 14.48 5.28 -3.44
N GLU A 181 14.77 6.48 -3.96
CA GLU A 181 15.98 6.68 -4.76
C GLU A 181 17.25 6.43 -3.94
N HIS A 182 17.28 6.77 -2.65
CA HIS A 182 18.39 6.37 -1.78
C HIS A 182 18.56 4.85 -1.67
N LEU A 183 17.47 4.09 -1.54
CA LEU A 183 17.55 2.62 -1.52
C LEU A 183 18.05 2.07 -2.86
N ILE A 184 17.64 2.68 -3.97
CA ILE A 184 18.11 2.29 -5.30
C ILE A 184 19.60 2.59 -5.43
N ASP A 185 20.08 3.75 -4.99
CA ASP A 185 21.49 4.10 -4.98
C ASP A 185 22.31 3.10 -4.14
N ASP A 186 21.84 2.76 -2.93
CA ASP A 186 22.47 1.76 -2.06
C ASP A 186 22.57 0.38 -2.75
N LEU A 187 21.53 -0.03 -3.49
CA LEU A 187 21.52 -1.28 -4.26
C LEU A 187 22.52 -1.24 -5.43
N LEU A 188 22.64 -0.10 -6.11
CA LEU A 188 23.56 0.07 -7.23
C LEU A 188 25.01 0.18 -6.77
N ASP A 189 25.27 0.72 -5.59
CA ASP A 189 26.61 0.81 -4.99
C ASP A 189 27.18 -0.58 -4.62
N MET A 190 26.34 -1.62 -4.55
CA MET A 190 26.79 -3.01 -4.39
C MET A 190 27.32 -3.65 -5.69
N LEU A 191 27.19 -2.99 -6.84
CA LEU A 191 27.71 -3.51 -8.11
C LEU A 191 29.23 -3.67 -8.06
N VAL A 192 29.73 -4.78 -8.61
CA VAL A 192 31.19 -4.94 -8.81
C VAL A 192 31.69 -3.94 -9.86
N GLU A 193 32.94 -3.48 -9.75
CA GLU A 193 33.51 -2.36 -10.54
C GLU A 193 33.32 -2.49 -12.07
N ASP A 194 33.29 -3.72 -12.60
CA ASP A 194 33.17 -4.01 -14.04
C ASP A 194 31.73 -4.37 -14.49
N ALA A 195 30.73 -4.33 -13.60
CA ALA A 195 29.36 -4.68 -13.93
C ALA A 195 28.72 -3.64 -14.87
N THR A 196 28.23 -4.07 -16.02
CA THR A 196 27.47 -3.20 -16.94
C THR A 196 25.97 -3.37 -16.72
N VAL A 197 25.35 -2.46 -15.99
CA VAL A 197 23.89 -2.42 -15.79
C VAL A 197 23.31 -1.17 -16.46
N PRO A 198 22.39 -1.28 -17.43
CA PRO A 198 21.63 -0.12 -17.87
C PRO A 198 20.63 0.25 -16.76
N VAL A 199 20.95 1.28 -15.98
CA VAL A 199 20.15 1.73 -14.80
C VAL A 199 18.90 2.54 -15.19
N SER A 200 18.71 2.86 -16.47
CA SER A 200 17.54 3.59 -16.96
C SER A 200 16.38 2.65 -17.30
N ALA A 201 15.83 1.93 -16.33
CA ALA A 201 14.48 1.40 -16.46
C ALA A 201 13.51 2.48 -15.98
N GLU A 202 12.74 3.07 -16.91
CA GLU A 202 11.57 3.87 -16.53
C GLU A 202 10.68 3.03 -15.60
N PRO A 203 9.98 3.66 -14.63
CA PRO A 203 9.02 2.92 -13.82
C PRO A 203 8.07 2.17 -14.77
N PRO A 204 7.75 0.90 -14.49
CA PRO A 204 6.75 0.20 -15.29
C PRO A 204 5.45 1.02 -15.27
N ASP A 205 4.67 1.01 -16.37
CA ASP A 205 3.31 1.58 -16.45
C ASP A 205 2.30 0.89 -15.49
N ALA A 206 2.79 0.09 -14.54
CA ALA A 206 1.99 -0.70 -13.62
C ALA A 206 1.72 0.09 -12.33
N PRO A 207 0.46 0.18 -11.86
CA PRO A 207 0.11 0.94 -10.67
C PRO A 207 0.83 0.41 -9.43
N ALA A 208 1.18 1.34 -8.52
CA ALA A 208 1.81 1.09 -7.23
C ALA A 208 1.29 -0.17 -6.53
N LEU A 209 2.18 -0.91 -5.87
CA LEU A 209 1.78 -2.07 -5.06
C LEU A 209 0.89 -1.68 -3.86
N ALA A 210 1.05 -0.46 -3.35
CA ALA A 210 0.13 0.15 -2.40
C ALA A 210 -1.30 0.28 -2.95
N ALA A 211 -1.44 0.57 -4.24
CA ALA A 211 -2.72 0.69 -4.94
C ALA A 211 -3.28 -0.67 -5.40
N SER A 212 -2.76 -1.82 -4.93
CA SER A 212 -3.26 -3.14 -5.35
C SER A 212 -4.53 -3.58 -4.62
N GLY A 213 -5.58 -2.74 -4.60
CA GLY A 213 -6.88 -3.26 -5.03
C GLY A 213 -6.73 -3.59 -6.51
N GLY A 214 -7.04 -4.81 -6.94
CA GLY A 214 -6.70 -5.29 -8.28
C GLY A 214 -7.11 -4.30 -9.37
N ASP A 215 -6.19 -4.04 -10.31
CA ASP A 215 -6.35 -3.30 -11.56
C ASP A 215 -7.67 -2.49 -11.67
N ILE A 216 -7.78 -1.39 -10.91
CA ILE A 216 -8.97 -0.54 -10.90
C ILE A 216 -8.81 0.47 -12.05
N SER A 217 -8.94 -0.02 -13.29
CA SER A 217 -9.09 0.86 -14.44
C SER A 217 -10.49 1.48 -14.40
N ASP A 218 -10.57 2.80 -14.21
CA ASP A 218 -11.75 3.63 -14.46
C ASP A 218 -12.17 3.52 -15.94
N GLU A 219 -12.92 2.48 -16.28
CA GLU A 219 -13.76 2.44 -17.48
C GLU A 219 -15.21 2.25 -17.00
N ASP A 220 -15.83 3.35 -16.57
CA ASP A 220 -17.27 3.66 -16.70
C ASP A 220 -17.77 4.63 -15.60
N ALA A 221 -17.17 5.82 -15.51
CA ALA A 221 -17.86 6.97 -14.92
C ALA A 221 -18.67 7.69 -16.02
N ASP A 222 -19.86 7.16 -16.32
CA ASP A 222 -20.85 7.88 -17.14
C ASP A 222 -21.40 9.07 -16.34
N ASP A 223 -21.26 10.26 -16.93
CA ASP A 223 -21.76 11.55 -16.46
C ASP A 223 -23.30 11.52 -16.39
N GLY A 224 -23.79 11.13 -15.21
CA GLY A 224 -25.18 11.18 -14.82
C GLY A 224 -25.49 12.37 -13.91
N THR A 225 -25.26 13.59 -14.40
CA THR A 225 -25.79 14.82 -13.78
C THR A 225 -27.27 14.68 -13.39
N VAL A 226 -27.58 14.72 -12.09
CA VAL A 226 -28.91 15.14 -11.59
C VAL A 226 -28.73 16.08 -10.39
N ALA A 227 -28.85 17.36 -10.68
CA ALA A 227 -29.10 18.42 -9.72
C ALA A 227 -30.48 18.23 -9.04
N GLY A 228 -30.57 18.52 -7.74
CA GLY A 228 -31.86 18.52 -7.05
C GLY A 228 -31.84 18.86 -5.56
N ASP A 229 -31.65 20.14 -5.26
CA ASP A 229 -32.34 20.89 -4.19
C ASP A 229 -32.08 20.50 -2.72
N ALA A 230 -31.24 21.30 -2.05
CA ALA A 230 -31.28 21.47 -0.60
C ALA A 230 -31.21 22.96 -0.27
N GLY A 231 -32.38 23.57 -0.06
CA GLY A 231 -32.49 24.85 0.62
C GLY A 231 -32.23 24.69 2.11
N ILE A 232 -31.28 25.47 2.65
CA ILE A 232 -31.22 25.78 4.09
C ILE A 232 -30.96 27.29 4.24
N GLU A 233 -31.99 27.98 4.73
CA GLU A 233 -31.90 29.32 5.29
C GLU A 233 -31.30 29.26 6.70
N GLY A 234 -30.32 30.15 6.95
CA GLY A 234 -30.24 31.01 8.13
C GLY A 234 -29.97 30.39 9.52
N ALA A 235 -28.81 30.72 10.09
CA ALA A 235 -28.74 31.50 11.33
C ALA A 235 -27.30 31.96 11.59
N GLU A 236 -27.11 33.28 11.54
CA GLU A 236 -26.02 33.99 12.20
C GLU A 236 -26.23 33.91 13.72
N ASP A 237 -25.17 33.69 14.50
CA ASP A 237 -25.07 34.34 15.81
C ASP A 237 -23.60 34.55 16.21
N ASP A 238 -23.32 35.79 16.59
CA ASP A 238 -22.05 36.35 17.06
C ASP A 238 -21.79 36.00 18.53
N ALA A 239 -20.50 35.79 18.88
CA ALA A 239 -19.84 36.20 20.13
C ALA A 239 -18.47 35.50 20.20
N ASP A 240 -17.34 36.17 19.95
CA ASP A 240 -16.60 37.08 20.83
C ASP A 240 -15.99 36.44 22.09
N SER A 241 -14.73 36.83 22.31
CA SER A 241 -13.96 36.84 23.56
C SER A 241 -13.21 35.57 24.00
N GLY A 242 -11.87 35.66 23.99
CA GLY A 242 -11.06 35.09 25.07
C GLY A 242 -9.63 34.70 24.69
N TYR A 243 -8.76 35.67 24.44
CA TYR A 243 -7.31 35.50 24.39
C TYR A 243 -6.74 35.73 25.80
N ASP A 244 -6.11 34.71 26.39
CA ASP A 244 -5.13 34.74 27.49
C ASP A 244 -4.33 33.42 27.28
N GLY A 245 -3.02 33.35 27.07
CA GLY A 245 -1.93 34.19 27.54
C GLY A 245 -1.36 33.62 28.84
N ASP A 246 -0.48 32.61 28.77
CA ASP A 246 0.69 32.50 29.68
C ASP A 246 1.69 31.40 29.30
N ASP A 247 2.97 31.79 29.26
CA ASP A 247 4.22 31.12 29.63
C ASP A 247 4.34 29.58 29.51
N GLY A 248 5.30 29.02 28.77
CA GLY A 248 6.72 29.31 28.83
C GLY A 248 7.43 28.20 29.60
N ASP A 249 8.05 27.25 28.91
CA ASP A 249 9.24 26.59 29.47
C ASP A 249 10.18 26.10 28.36
N GLU A 250 11.42 26.53 28.51
CA GLU A 250 12.57 26.33 27.64
C GLU A 250 13.28 25.06 28.10
N VAL A 251 13.44 24.06 27.23
CA VAL A 251 14.28 22.89 27.54
C VAL A 251 15.54 22.93 26.68
N THR A 252 16.62 23.37 27.29
CA THR A 252 17.99 23.18 26.78
C THR A 252 18.46 21.78 27.18
N LEU A 253 18.94 20.98 26.21
CA LEU A 253 19.64 19.72 26.47
C LEU A 253 21.14 19.94 26.28
N GLU A 254 21.92 19.58 27.31
CA GLU A 254 23.38 19.39 27.27
C GLU A 254 23.75 18.09 26.55
#